data_AF-J9G398-F1
#
_entry.id   AF-J9G398-F1
#
_cell.length_a   1.000
_cell.length_b   1.000
_cell.length_c   1.000
_cell.angle_alpha   90.00
_cell.angle_beta   90.00
_cell.angle_gamma   90.00
#
_symmetry.space_group_name_H-M   'P 1'
#
loop_
_entity.id
_entity.type
_entity.pdbx_description
1 polymer ?
#
loop_
_entity_poly.entity_id
_entity_poly.type
_entity_poly.pdbx_seq_one_letter_code
_entity_poly.pdbx_strand_id
1 'polypeptide(L)'
;MDIETLRTYCLSKPLVTEDFPFDEETLVFRFFDKIFAAINLGKPDRITLKCNPDYALELRERYASITGAWHWNKRYWNDVVFQDTLPDELLYSLIDHAYDEIRCKLPKKTLYYFPDLPDGWTHEHLPEVDSTLSYLRSQPLATGVSGHLVTADFQTAGYGQRGNHWESAARQNLLFSFRTPVRGVSASHSFLLSEALALSVAQALSRYGGSDIQIKWPNDIYYGPMKIAGLLIETQICGSEVTEVLVGVGINVNQREFYSDAPNPISLYKVKGREVDRSAVLRNLLQAWVKNTSLLASGKAEFIQEAYYQKLYRRQGFHPYRDAQGEFHAEIYDVRPDGQLLLRDIGQNIRSYYFKEVEYLQ
;
A
#
# COMPACT_ATOMS: atom_id res chain seq x y z
N MET A 1 24.30 12.59 13.50
CA MET A 1 24.00 11.55 12.48
C MET A 1 25.22 11.27 11.60
N ASP A 2 25.38 10.06 11.05
CA ASP A 2 26.48 9.67 10.15
C ASP A 2 26.03 9.43 8.70
N ILE A 3 27.00 9.21 7.81
CA ILE A 3 26.78 9.00 6.37
C ILE A 3 25.93 7.75 6.07
N GLU A 4 26.12 6.65 6.80
CA GLU A 4 25.38 5.41 6.58
C GLU A 4 23.91 5.56 6.98
N THR A 5 23.64 6.33 8.03
CA THR A 5 22.27 6.67 8.44
C THR A 5 21.57 7.51 7.38
N LEU A 6 22.27 8.50 6.80
CA LEU A 6 21.74 9.32 5.71
C LEU A 6 21.49 8.51 4.45
N ARG A 7 22.45 7.66 4.06
CA ARG A 7 22.32 6.73 2.94
C ARG A 7 21.11 5.82 3.13
N THR A 8 20.99 5.19 4.30
CA THR A 8 19.85 4.34 4.66
C THR A 8 18.53 5.10 4.57
N TYR A 9 18.50 6.36 5.03
CA TYR A 9 17.30 7.19 4.96
C TYR A 9 16.93 7.58 3.53
N CYS A 10 17.91 7.96 2.70
CA CYS A 10 17.70 8.21 1.26
C CYS A 10 17.16 6.96 0.56
N LEU A 11 17.76 5.79 0.80
CA LEU A 11 17.31 4.50 0.23
C LEU A 11 15.97 4.02 0.81
N SER A 12 15.56 4.50 1.98
CA SER A 12 14.22 4.24 2.52
C SER A 12 13.12 4.93 1.71
N LYS A 13 13.48 5.93 0.89
CA LYS A 13 12.53 6.62 0.02
C LYS A 13 12.13 5.71 -1.15
N PRO A 14 10.85 5.73 -1.54
CA PRO A 14 10.37 4.89 -2.63
C PRO A 14 11.11 5.14 -3.94
N LEU A 15 11.44 4.04 -4.63
CA LEU A 15 12.09 4.04 -5.95
C LEU A 15 13.45 4.75 -5.99
N VAL A 16 14.05 4.98 -4.82
CA VAL A 16 15.37 5.57 -4.78
C VAL A 16 16.43 4.52 -5.06
N THR A 17 17.26 4.80 -6.05
CA THR A 17 18.48 4.05 -6.34
C THR A 17 19.69 4.90 -6.00
N GLU A 18 20.83 4.25 -5.85
CA GLU A 18 22.11 4.92 -5.73
C GLU A 18 23.09 4.43 -6.80
N ASP A 19 23.94 5.32 -7.28
CA ASP A 19 24.97 5.04 -8.27
C ASP A 19 26.12 6.06 -8.16
N PHE A 20 27.17 5.81 -8.95
CA PHE A 20 28.38 6.63 -9.04
C PHE A 20 28.53 7.16 -10.47
N PRO A 21 27.68 8.12 -10.90
CA PRO A 21 27.60 8.52 -12.30
C PRO A 21 28.70 9.47 -12.75
N PHE A 22 29.45 10.04 -11.80
CA PHE A 22 30.45 11.07 -12.06
C PHE A 22 31.86 10.52 -11.86
N ASP A 23 32.08 9.84 -10.74
CA ASP A 23 33.35 9.28 -10.28
C ASP A 23 33.09 8.21 -9.19
N GLU A 24 34.14 7.55 -8.72
CA GLU A 24 34.06 6.48 -7.70
C GLU A 24 33.79 6.99 -6.27
N GLU A 25 33.74 8.30 -6.05
CA GLU A 25 33.63 8.91 -4.72
C GLU A 25 32.31 9.65 -4.50
N THR A 26 31.56 9.98 -5.56
CA THR A 26 30.33 10.76 -5.50
C THR A 26 29.13 9.83 -5.62
N LEU A 27 28.68 9.34 -4.46
CA LEU A 27 27.46 8.57 -4.35
C LEU A 27 26.26 9.49 -4.55
N VAL A 28 25.45 9.25 -5.56
CA VAL A 28 24.22 10.02 -5.79
C VAL A 28 22.99 9.17 -5.51
N PHE A 29 21.91 9.82 -5.07
CA PHE A 29 20.60 9.21 -4.89
C PHE A 29 19.64 9.76 -5.93
N ARG A 30 18.98 8.85 -6.63
CA ARG A 30 18.05 9.19 -7.70
C ARG A 30 16.67 8.68 -7.42
N PHE A 31 15.69 9.46 -7.84
CA PHE A 31 14.35 8.96 -8.11
C PHE A 31 14.21 8.86 -9.64
N PHE A 32 14.13 7.64 -10.17
CA PHE A 32 14.30 7.36 -11.60
C PHE A 32 15.65 7.86 -12.15
N ASP A 33 15.63 8.70 -13.18
CA ASP A 33 16.81 9.27 -13.81
C ASP A 33 17.26 10.58 -13.12
N LYS A 34 16.51 11.07 -12.13
CA LYS A 34 16.70 12.39 -11.52
C LYS A 34 17.39 12.30 -10.15
N ILE A 35 18.56 12.91 -10.05
CA ILE A 35 19.33 13.02 -8.79
C ILE A 35 18.68 14.06 -7.88
N PHE A 36 18.40 13.70 -6.62
CA PHE A 36 17.91 14.62 -5.58
C PHE A 36 18.90 14.83 -4.43
N ALA A 37 19.80 13.88 -4.19
CA ALA A 37 20.82 13.99 -3.17
C ALA A 37 22.15 13.42 -3.67
N ALA A 38 23.26 13.90 -3.12
CA ALA A 38 24.59 13.36 -3.38
C ALA A 38 25.45 13.46 -2.12
N ILE A 39 26.31 12.47 -1.90
CA ILE A 39 27.31 12.46 -0.85
C ILE A 39 28.66 12.18 -1.48
N ASN A 40 29.65 13.02 -1.16
CA ASN A 40 31.03 12.79 -1.57
C ASN A 40 31.73 12.01 -0.45
N LEU A 41 32.17 10.79 -0.73
CA LEU A 41 32.79 9.90 0.24
C LEU A 41 34.15 10.44 0.75
N GLY A 42 34.82 11.29 -0.02
CA GLY A 42 36.02 12.03 0.42
C GLY A 42 35.71 13.19 1.38
N LYS A 43 34.43 13.58 1.53
CA LYS A 43 33.94 14.62 2.46
C LYS A 43 32.65 14.13 3.15
N PRO A 44 32.75 13.12 4.03
CA PRO A 44 31.60 12.39 4.57
C PRO A 44 30.80 13.16 5.64
N ASP A 45 31.16 14.41 5.91
CA ASP A 45 30.49 15.33 6.84
C ASP A 45 29.41 16.19 6.15
N ARG A 46 29.19 15.98 4.86
CA ARG A 46 28.35 16.83 4.02
C ARG A 46 27.48 16.05 3.05
N ILE A 47 26.24 16.50 2.90
CA ILE A 47 25.30 16.02 1.88
C ILE A 47 24.85 17.18 1.00
N THR A 48 24.79 16.96 -0.30
CA THR A 48 24.26 17.92 -1.27
C THR A 48 22.81 17.56 -1.57
N LEU A 49 21.89 18.50 -1.37
CA LEU A 49 20.44 18.28 -1.47
C LEU A 49 19.80 19.25 -2.45
N LYS A 50 18.90 18.72 -3.28
CA LYS A 50 18.05 19.54 -4.13
C LYS A 50 17.06 20.32 -3.27
N CYS A 51 16.71 21.53 -3.69
CA CYS A 51 15.84 22.40 -2.93
C CYS A 51 15.07 23.35 -3.85
N ASN A 52 13.83 23.63 -3.48
CA ASN A 52 13.08 24.79 -3.94
C ASN A 52 13.94 26.07 -3.80
N PRO A 53 13.97 26.98 -4.80
CA PRO A 53 14.82 28.18 -4.77
C PRO A 53 14.59 29.12 -3.60
N ASP A 54 13.32 29.39 -3.25
CA ASP A 54 12.99 30.36 -2.23
C ASP A 54 13.35 29.80 -0.84
N TYR A 55 13.05 28.52 -0.63
CA TYR A 55 13.45 27.81 0.59
C TYR A 55 14.97 27.65 0.69
N ALA A 56 15.68 27.50 -0.44
CA ALA A 56 17.14 27.42 -0.44
C ALA A 56 17.79 28.71 0.05
N LEU A 57 17.19 29.87 -0.26
CA LEU A 57 17.67 31.16 0.25
C LEU A 57 17.41 31.29 1.75
N GLU A 58 16.18 30.98 2.19
CA GLU A 58 15.81 31.01 3.62
C GLU A 58 16.76 30.15 4.47
N LEU A 59 17.04 28.91 4.02
CA LEU A 59 17.91 27.99 4.74
C LEU A 59 19.34 28.52 4.90
N ARG A 60 19.89 29.19 3.89
CA ARG A 60 21.25 29.73 3.92
C ARG A 60 21.37 30.98 4.79
N GLU A 61 20.30 31.77 4.87
CA GLU A 61 20.23 32.91 5.78
C GLU A 61 20.13 32.44 7.24
N ARG A 62 19.39 31.35 7.47
CA ARG A 62 19.12 30.83 8.82
C ARG A 62 20.21 29.93 9.39
N TYR A 63 20.89 29.15 8.55
CA TYR A 63 21.85 28.13 8.98
C TYR A 63 23.19 28.30 8.28
N ALA A 64 24.23 28.66 9.03
CA ALA A 64 25.58 28.82 8.49
C ALA A 64 26.18 27.52 7.91
N SER A 65 25.69 26.36 8.36
CA SER A 65 26.07 25.04 7.85
C SER A 65 25.41 24.67 6.53
N ILE A 66 24.48 25.49 6.03
CA ILE A 66 23.82 25.30 4.74
C ILE A 66 24.32 26.37 3.77
N THR A 67 24.96 25.93 2.69
CA THR A 67 25.55 26.82 1.68
C THR A 67 25.10 26.43 0.27
N GLY A 68 25.37 27.28 -0.72
CA GLY A 68 25.10 26.94 -2.12
C GLY A 68 26.06 25.85 -2.61
N ALA A 69 25.51 24.75 -3.12
CA ALA A 69 26.30 23.59 -3.54
C ALA A 69 27.30 23.95 -4.66
N TRP A 70 28.59 23.69 -4.44
CA TRP A 70 29.66 24.17 -5.32
C TRP A 70 29.62 23.56 -6.73
N HIS A 71 29.41 22.24 -6.81
CA HIS A 71 29.39 21.47 -8.06
C HIS A 71 28.02 21.45 -8.74
N TRP A 72 27.02 22.12 -8.17
CA TRP A 72 25.64 22.09 -8.63
C TRP A 72 25.10 23.49 -8.87
N ASN A 73 23.93 23.59 -9.52
CA ASN A 73 23.28 24.88 -9.67
C ASN A 73 22.81 25.40 -8.30
N LYS A 74 23.54 26.37 -7.75
CA LYS A 74 23.29 26.99 -6.44
C LYS A 74 21.90 27.62 -6.30
N ARG A 75 21.12 27.79 -7.36
CA ARG A 75 19.71 28.18 -7.24
C ARG A 75 18.83 27.06 -6.68
N TYR A 76 19.18 25.80 -6.94
CA TYR A 76 18.34 24.63 -6.67
C TYR A 76 19.00 23.58 -5.77
N TRP A 77 20.22 23.84 -5.28
CA TRP A 77 21.02 22.86 -4.58
C TRP A 77 21.77 23.48 -3.42
N ASN A 78 21.72 22.80 -2.28
CA ASN A 78 22.39 23.17 -1.04
C ASN A 78 23.43 22.12 -0.67
N ASP A 79 24.60 22.58 -0.23
CA ASP A 79 25.54 21.76 0.53
C ASP A 79 25.20 21.93 2.01
N VAL A 80 24.94 20.81 2.69
CA VAL A 80 24.54 20.75 4.11
C VAL A 80 25.62 20.01 4.88
N VAL A 81 26.34 20.73 5.73
CA VAL A 81 27.29 20.14 6.69
C VAL A 81 26.50 19.73 7.93
N PHE A 82 26.60 18.47 8.33
CA PHE A 82 25.70 17.88 9.35
C PHE A 82 26.39 17.40 10.62
N GLN A 83 27.72 17.47 10.71
CA GLN A 83 28.41 17.24 11.98
C GLN A 83 28.11 18.40 12.95
N ASP A 84 27.44 18.08 14.06
CA ASP A 84 27.18 18.90 15.26
C ASP A 84 26.56 20.29 15.07
N THR A 85 25.97 20.57 13.91
CA THR A 85 25.49 21.92 13.54
C THR A 85 24.01 21.99 13.19
N LEU A 86 23.33 20.86 12.96
CA LEU A 86 21.91 20.81 12.59
C LEU A 86 21.18 19.71 13.37
N PRO A 87 19.94 19.96 13.82
CA PRO A 87 19.09 18.90 14.37
C PRO A 87 18.82 17.80 13.33
N ASP A 88 18.88 16.53 13.75
CA ASP A 88 18.66 15.38 12.86
C ASP A 88 17.27 15.43 12.19
N GLU A 89 16.23 15.89 12.90
CA GLU A 89 14.89 16.09 12.35
C GLU A 89 14.86 17.05 11.16
N LEU A 90 15.63 18.14 11.25
CA LEU A 90 15.75 19.09 10.15
C LEU A 90 16.43 18.42 8.97
N LEU A 91 17.51 17.66 9.19
CA LEU A 91 18.22 16.98 8.11
C LEU A 91 17.33 15.95 7.38
N TYR A 92 16.53 15.18 8.12
CA TYR A 92 15.51 14.31 7.52
C TYR A 92 14.47 15.09 6.72
N SER A 93 13.99 16.22 7.25
CA SER A 93 13.03 17.07 6.52
C SER A 93 13.61 17.67 5.23
N LEU A 94 14.91 17.99 5.21
CA LEU A 94 15.60 18.49 4.01
C LEU A 94 15.73 17.40 2.95
N ILE A 95 15.98 16.15 3.35
CA ILE A 95 16.00 15.00 2.43
C ILE A 95 14.61 14.72 1.87
N ASP A 96 13.57 14.78 2.71
CA ASP A 96 12.17 14.64 2.29
C ASP A 96 11.82 15.71 1.25
N HIS A 97 12.17 16.96 1.53
CA HIS A 97 11.97 18.08 0.59
C HIS A 97 12.72 17.88 -0.72
N ALA A 98 13.99 17.49 -0.67
CA ALA A 98 14.80 17.27 -1.87
C ALA A 98 14.19 16.19 -2.79
N TYR A 99 13.73 15.10 -2.17
CA TYR A 99 13.01 14.04 -2.87
C TYR A 99 11.69 14.54 -3.48
N ASP A 100 10.88 15.26 -2.70
CA ASP A 100 9.59 15.80 -3.15
C ASP A 100 9.71 16.84 -4.27
N GLU A 101 10.77 17.66 -4.25
CA GLU A 101 11.06 18.65 -5.30
C GLU A 101 11.27 18.02 -6.67
N ILE A 102 11.73 16.77 -6.72
CA ILE A 102 11.82 16.00 -7.96
C ILE A 102 10.51 15.30 -8.25
N ARG A 103 9.98 14.58 -7.25
CA ARG A 103 8.76 13.79 -7.37
C ARG A 103 7.61 14.62 -7.94
N CYS A 104 7.39 15.82 -7.40
CA CYS A 104 6.29 16.71 -7.81
C CYS A 104 6.45 17.29 -9.22
N LYS A 105 7.67 17.30 -9.78
CA LYS A 105 7.98 17.89 -11.09
C LYS A 105 8.11 16.86 -12.21
N LEU A 106 8.08 15.57 -11.87
CA LEU A 106 8.12 14.53 -12.89
C LEU A 106 6.80 14.52 -13.69
N PRO A 107 6.87 14.18 -14.99
CA PRO A 107 5.66 14.01 -15.79
C PRO A 107 4.71 13.06 -15.07
N LYS A 108 3.40 13.36 -15.10
CA LYS A 108 2.36 12.53 -14.49
C LYS A 108 2.58 11.04 -14.80
N LYS A 109 2.89 10.70 -16.06
CA LYS A 109 3.21 9.34 -16.52
C LYS A 109 4.32 8.63 -15.72
N THR A 110 5.28 9.35 -15.15
CA THR A 110 6.39 8.81 -14.35
C THR A 110 6.04 8.64 -12.87
N LEU A 111 5.17 9.50 -12.31
CA LEU A 111 4.57 9.30 -10.97
C LEU A 111 3.69 8.04 -10.91
N TYR A 112 3.13 7.64 -12.04
CA TYR A 112 2.30 6.44 -12.22
C TYR A 112 3.04 5.27 -12.85
N TYR A 113 4.37 5.35 -12.96
CA TYR A 113 5.16 4.23 -13.42
C TYR A 113 5.32 3.26 -12.26
N PHE A 114 4.76 2.06 -12.41
CA PHE A 114 4.97 0.92 -11.53
C PHE A 114 6.00 0.01 -12.21
N PRO A 115 7.32 0.29 -12.14
CA PRO A 115 8.33 -0.47 -12.88
C PRO A 115 8.38 -1.94 -12.49
N ASP A 116 8.03 -2.24 -11.24
CA ASP A 116 8.22 -3.55 -10.62
C ASP A 116 6.89 -4.30 -10.59
N LEU A 117 6.32 -4.52 -11.77
CA LEU A 117 5.23 -5.49 -11.89
C LEU A 117 5.81 -6.90 -11.72
N PRO A 118 4.99 -7.87 -11.25
CA PRO A 118 5.36 -9.26 -11.34
C PRO A 118 5.70 -9.68 -12.77
N ASP A 119 6.56 -10.67 -12.93
CA ASP A 119 7.01 -11.11 -14.25
C ASP A 119 5.83 -11.46 -15.17
N GLY A 120 5.86 -10.92 -16.39
CA GLY A 120 4.81 -11.13 -17.39
C GLY A 120 3.49 -10.39 -17.13
N TRP A 121 3.43 -9.50 -16.13
CA TRP A 121 2.28 -8.63 -15.93
C TRP A 121 2.34 -7.40 -16.83
N THR A 122 1.17 -6.89 -17.17
CA THR A 122 0.98 -5.61 -17.89
C THR A 122 0.25 -4.61 -17.01
N HIS A 123 0.46 -3.32 -17.26
CA HIS A 123 -0.18 -2.25 -16.51
C HIS A 123 -0.79 -1.20 -17.42
N GLU A 124 -2.04 -0.84 -17.13
CA GLU A 124 -2.75 0.29 -17.71
C GLU A 124 -3.13 1.29 -16.61
N HIS A 125 -2.89 2.58 -16.86
CA HIS A 125 -3.30 3.65 -15.96
C HIS A 125 -4.37 4.54 -16.61
N LEU A 126 -5.48 4.72 -15.91
CA LEU A 126 -6.62 5.51 -16.35
C LEU A 126 -6.71 6.81 -15.52
N PRO A 127 -6.73 7.99 -16.14
CA PRO A 127 -6.95 9.24 -15.40
C PRO A 127 -8.30 9.27 -14.65
N GLU A 128 -9.31 8.64 -15.23
CA GLU A 128 -10.66 8.54 -14.70
C GLU A 128 -11.37 7.34 -15.33
N VAL A 129 -12.22 6.67 -14.56
CA VAL A 129 -13.03 5.52 -15.00
C VAL A 129 -14.28 5.43 -14.13
N ASP A 130 -15.29 4.66 -14.51
CA ASP A 130 -16.42 4.34 -13.63
C ASP A 130 -15.97 3.46 -12.46
N SER A 131 -15.35 2.32 -12.77
CA SER A 131 -14.74 1.38 -11.83
C SER A 131 -13.61 0.63 -12.54
N THR A 132 -12.43 0.54 -11.94
CA THR A 132 -11.31 -0.27 -12.45
C THR A 132 -11.71 -1.74 -12.57
N LEU A 133 -12.57 -2.22 -11.68
CA LEU A 133 -13.05 -3.61 -11.68
C LEU A 133 -14.00 -3.85 -12.86
N SER A 134 -14.99 -2.96 -13.06
CA SER A 134 -15.91 -3.07 -14.21
C SER A 134 -15.19 -2.91 -15.54
N TYR A 135 -14.27 -1.94 -15.64
CA TYR A 135 -13.44 -1.76 -16.81
C TYR A 135 -12.64 -3.03 -17.10
N LEU A 136 -11.92 -3.55 -16.11
CA LEU A 136 -11.09 -4.73 -16.30
C LEU A 136 -11.92 -5.97 -16.68
N ARG A 137 -13.11 -6.14 -16.09
CA ARG A 137 -14.05 -7.22 -16.44
C ARG A 137 -14.46 -7.17 -17.91
N SER A 138 -14.60 -5.97 -18.48
CA SER A 138 -15.00 -5.78 -19.88
C SER A 138 -13.88 -6.02 -20.90
N GLN A 139 -12.62 -5.96 -20.46
CA GLN A 139 -11.47 -6.12 -21.34
C GLN A 139 -11.20 -7.61 -21.63
N PRO A 140 -10.81 -7.98 -22.87
CA PRO A 140 -10.50 -9.36 -23.21
C PRO A 140 -9.29 -9.86 -22.42
N LEU A 141 -9.24 -11.18 -22.22
CA LEU A 141 -8.05 -11.86 -21.70
C LEU A 141 -6.93 -11.76 -22.73
N ALA A 142 -5.93 -10.93 -22.44
CA ALA A 142 -4.74 -10.85 -23.27
C ALA A 142 -4.01 -12.21 -23.22
N THR A 143 -3.63 -12.72 -24.38
CA THR A 143 -2.91 -13.98 -24.50
C THR A 143 -1.43 -13.77 -24.14
N GLY A 144 -0.85 -14.74 -23.42
CA GLY A 144 0.56 -14.71 -23.06
C GLY A 144 0.97 -13.75 -21.93
N VAL A 145 0.01 -13.06 -21.30
CA VAL A 145 0.26 -12.30 -20.07
C VAL A 145 -0.04 -13.14 -18.83
N SER A 146 0.80 -12.98 -17.81
CA SER A 146 0.63 -13.64 -16.50
C SER A 146 -0.14 -12.77 -15.50
N GLY A 147 -0.60 -11.59 -15.93
CA GLY A 147 -1.49 -10.73 -15.19
C GLY A 147 -1.70 -9.39 -15.89
N HIS A 148 -2.80 -8.72 -15.57
CA HIS A 148 -3.10 -7.40 -16.09
C HIS A 148 -3.65 -6.51 -14.98
N LEU A 149 -2.93 -5.43 -14.69
CA LEU A 149 -3.22 -4.45 -13.67
C LEU A 149 -3.80 -3.18 -14.30
N VAL A 150 -4.92 -2.72 -13.78
CA VAL A 150 -5.50 -1.42 -14.09
C VAL A 150 -5.47 -0.57 -12.84
N THR A 151 -5.00 0.67 -12.95
CA THR A 151 -5.04 1.65 -11.86
C THR A 151 -5.82 2.88 -12.32
N ALA A 152 -6.48 3.57 -11.41
CA ALA A 152 -7.18 4.82 -11.72
C ALA A 152 -6.81 5.95 -10.76
N ASP A 153 -6.76 7.17 -11.30
CA ASP A 153 -6.64 8.41 -10.53
C ASP A 153 -7.97 8.74 -9.82
N PHE A 154 -9.10 8.39 -10.42
CA PHE A 154 -10.44 8.63 -9.87
C PHE A 154 -11.44 7.60 -10.42
N GLN A 155 -12.42 7.22 -9.59
CA GLN A 155 -13.56 6.39 -9.99
C GLN A 155 -14.86 7.16 -9.77
N THR A 156 -15.66 7.33 -10.84
CA THR A 156 -16.95 8.04 -10.75
C THR A 156 -18.06 7.16 -10.16
N ALA A 157 -17.92 5.84 -10.22
CA ALA A 157 -18.90 4.87 -9.75
C ALA A 157 -18.23 3.69 -9.01
N GLY A 158 -17.23 3.99 -8.18
CA GLY A 158 -16.60 2.99 -7.32
C GLY A 158 -17.60 2.34 -6.38
N TYR A 159 -17.56 1.00 -6.28
CA TYR A 159 -18.48 0.23 -5.44
C TYR A 159 -17.75 -0.82 -4.60
N GLY A 160 -18.39 -1.19 -3.50
CA GLY A 160 -18.06 -2.34 -2.66
C GLY A 160 -19.14 -3.44 -2.79
N GLN A 161 -19.16 -4.37 -1.84
CA GLN A 161 -20.10 -5.50 -1.90
C GLN A 161 -21.56 -5.07 -1.70
N ARG A 162 -22.46 -5.73 -2.45
CA ARG A 162 -23.94 -5.58 -2.41
C ARG A 162 -24.42 -4.11 -2.46
N GLY A 163 -23.91 -3.33 -3.41
CA GLY A 163 -24.40 -1.99 -3.72
C GLY A 163 -23.82 -0.85 -2.88
N ASN A 164 -22.88 -1.13 -1.96
CA ASN A 164 -22.16 -0.07 -1.25
C ASN A 164 -21.32 0.76 -2.23
N HIS A 165 -21.17 2.06 -1.97
CA HIS A 165 -20.29 2.93 -2.74
C HIS A 165 -18.91 3.07 -2.09
N TRP A 166 -17.88 3.29 -2.91
CA TRP A 166 -16.53 3.61 -2.46
C TRP A 166 -16.23 5.08 -2.76
N GLU A 167 -16.13 5.90 -1.71
CA GLU A 167 -15.70 7.30 -1.83
C GLU A 167 -14.20 7.36 -2.12
N SER A 168 -13.80 8.20 -3.07
CA SER A 168 -12.39 8.52 -3.26
C SER A 168 -12.22 9.90 -3.87
N ALA A 169 -11.46 10.77 -3.21
CA ALA A 169 -10.98 11.99 -3.83
C ALA A 169 -9.97 11.67 -4.95
N ALA A 170 -10.03 12.44 -6.04
CA ALA A 170 -9.15 12.25 -7.18
C ALA A 170 -7.68 12.34 -6.75
N ARG A 171 -6.88 11.36 -7.18
CA ARG A 171 -5.43 11.21 -6.94
C ARG A 171 -5.00 11.03 -5.49
N GLN A 172 -5.93 10.94 -4.54
CA GLN A 172 -5.56 10.80 -3.13
C GLN A 172 -5.42 9.34 -2.72
N ASN A 173 -6.16 8.43 -3.35
CA ASN A 173 -6.17 7.02 -2.98
C ASN A 173 -5.53 6.13 -4.03
N LEU A 174 -5.32 4.87 -3.65
CA LEU A 174 -4.89 3.82 -4.56
C LEU A 174 -6.14 3.01 -4.94
N LEU A 175 -6.57 3.19 -6.18
CA LEU A 175 -7.71 2.51 -6.79
C LEU A 175 -7.19 1.63 -7.91
N PHE A 176 -7.34 0.32 -7.78
CA PHE A 176 -6.83 -0.59 -8.78
C PHE A 176 -7.59 -1.90 -8.82
N SER A 177 -7.44 -2.56 -9.96
CA SER A 177 -7.92 -3.91 -10.20
C SER A 177 -6.86 -4.70 -10.93
N PHE A 178 -6.78 -5.99 -10.67
CA PHE A 178 -5.95 -6.87 -11.49
C PHE A 178 -6.66 -8.18 -11.77
N ARG A 179 -6.29 -8.80 -12.89
CA ARG A 179 -6.64 -10.18 -13.19
C ARG A 179 -5.36 -11.00 -13.31
N THR A 180 -5.38 -12.23 -12.82
CA THR A 180 -4.23 -13.13 -12.90
C THR A 180 -4.67 -14.59 -12.83
N PRO A 181 -4.05 -15.48 -13.62
CA PRO A 181 -4.23 -16.91 -13.43
C PRO A 181 -3.77 -17.33 -12.03
N VAL A 182 -4.44 -18.34 -11.48
CA VAL A 182 -4.08 -18.99 -10.21
C VAL A 182 -4.10 -20.50 -10.38
N ARG A 183 -3.42 -21.22 -9.49
CA ARG A 183 -3.29 -22.68 -9.53
C ARG A 183 -3.30 -23.25 -8.12
N GLY A 184 -3.70 -24.52 -8.00
CA GLY A 184 -3.66 -25.26 -6.74
C GLY A 184 -4.74 -24.85 -5.75
N VAL A 185 -5.87 -24.31 -6.24
CA VAL A 185 -7.00 -23.91 -5.39
C VAL A 185 -8.27 -24.52 -5.95
N SER A 186 -8.80 -25.51 -5.24
CA SER A 186 -10.08 -26.10 -5.59
C SER A 186 -11.24 -25.10 -5.44
N ALA A 187 -12.29 -25.26 -6.24
CA ALA A 187 -13.48 -24.40 -6.22
C ALA A 187 -14.15 -24.33 -4.84
N SER A 188 -14.18 -25.46 -4.11
CA SER A 188 -14.72 -25.55 -2.75
C SER A 188 -13.90 -24.80 -1.70
N HIS A 189 -12.66 -24.42 -2.03
CA HIS A 189 -11.75 -23.67 -1.17
C HIS A 189 -11.40 -22.30 -1.77
N SER A 190 -12.26 -21.76 -2.65
CA SER A 190 -12.01 -20.47 -3.32
C SER A 190 -11.85 -19.29 -2.36
N PHE A 191 -12.33 -19.40 -1.10
CA PHE A 191 -12.13 -18.38 -0.08
C PHE A 191 -10.65 -18.19 0.31
N LEU A 192 -9.79 -19.20 0.13
CA LEU A 192 -8.34 -19.08 0.36
C LEU A 192 -7.72 -17.92 -0.44
N LEU A 193 -8.27 -17.61 -1.62
CA LEU A 193 -7.81 -16.48 -2.43
C LEU A 193 -8.24 -15.13 -1.85
N SER A 194 -9.38 -15.07 -1.18
CA SER A 194 -9.82 -13.89 -0.42
C SER A 194 -8.91 -13.65 0.79
N GLU A 195 -8.56 -14.73 1.51
CA GLU A 195 -7.61 -14.67 2.63
C GLU A 195 -6.22 -14.23 2.16
N ALA A 196 -5.71 -14.82 1.07
CA ALA A 196 -4.43 -14.44 0.48
C ALA A 196 -4.43 -12.96 0.07
N LEU A 197 -5.49 -12.46 -0.57
CA LEU A 197 -5.61 -11.04 -0.95
C LEU A 197 -5.60 -10.13 0.27
N ALA A 198 -6.44 -10.42 1.26
CA ALA A 198 -6.54 -9.63 2.48
C ALA A 198 -5.21 -9.61 3.25
N LEU A 199 -4.54 -10.76 3.33
CA LEU A 199 -3.22 -10.88 3.93
C LEU A 199 -2.17 -10.08 3.16
N SER A 200 -2.17 -10.11 1.83
CA SER A 200 -1.24 -9.34 1.01
C SER A 200 -1.42 -7.83 1.21
N VAL A 201 -2.67 -7.35 1.28
CA VAL A 201 -2.97 -5.94 1.56
C VAL A 201 -2.54 -5.58 2.99
N ALA A 202 -2.86 -6.42 3.98
CA ALA A 202 -2.47 -6.19 5.37
C ALA A 202 -0.95 -6.17 5.56
N GLN A 203 -0.21 -7.05 4.88
CA GLN A 203 1.26 -7.09 4.91
C GLN A 203 1.86 -5.80 4.32
N ALA A 204 1.33 -5.32 3.20
CA ALA A 204 1.77 -4.06 2.59
C ALA A 204 1.51 -2.86 3.51
N LEU A 205 0.31 -2.79 4.11
CA LEU A 205 -0.07 -1.68 4.98
C LEU A 205 0.59 -1.72 6.37
N SER A 206 0.96 -2.90 6.86
CA SER A 206 1.68 -3.07 8.14
C SER A 206 3.02 -2.34 8.16
N ARG A 207 3.62 -2.05 7.00
CA ARG A 207 4.85 -1.22 6.90
C ARG A 207 4.63 0.23 7.34
N TYR A 208 3.38 0.68 7.38
CA TYR A 208 2.99 2.04 7.74
C TYR A 208 2.27 2.09 9.08
N GLY A 209 1.30 1.20 9.29
CA GLY A 209 0.45 1.15 10.49
C GLY A 209 0.82 0.06 11.51
N GLY A 210 1.90 -0.70 11.29
CA GLY A 210 2.39 -1.68 12.27
C GLY A 210 1.38 -2.78 12.61
N SER A 211 1.30 -3.12 13.89
CA SER A 211 0.39 -4.14 14.44
C SER A 211 -1.08 -3.74 14.40
N ASP A 212 -1.39 -2.44 14.31
CA ASP A 212 -2.76 -1.94 14.27
C ASP A 212 -3.46 -2.23 12.94
N ILE A 213 -2.71 -2.66 11.92
CA ILE A 213 -3.27 -3.15 10.66
C ILE A 213 -3.81 -4.57 10.84
N GLN A 214 -5.13 -4.68 10.76
CA GLN A 214 -5.90 -5.90 11.00
C GLN A 214 -6.91 -6.13 9.87
N ILE A 215 -7.28 -7.40 9.67
CA ILE A 215 -8.25 -7.83 8.66
C ILE A 215 -9.61 -7.96 9.32
N LYS A 216 -10.59 -7.16 8.90
CA LYS A 216 -11.98 -7.38 9.29
C LYS A 216 -12.63 -8.29 8.26
N TRP A 217 -12.97 -9.50 8.69
CA TRP A 217 -13.68 -10.45 7.85
C TRP A 217 -15.01 -9.84 7.34
N PRO A 218 -15.39 -10.08 6.08
CA PRO A 218 -14.70 -10.94 5.12
C PRO A 218 -13.68 -10.23 4.23
N ASN A 219 -13.75 -8.89 4.08
CA ASN A 219 -13.17 -8.23 2.92
C ASN A 219 -12.64 -6.82 3.16
N ASP A 220 -12.44 -6.40 4.42
CA ASP A 220 -11.96 -5.07 4.74
C ASP A 220 -10.65 -5.11 5.54
N ILE A 221 -9.82 -4.08 5.37
CA ILE A 221 -8.62 -3.87 6.20
C ILE A 221 -8.83 -2.64 7.07
N TYR A 222 -8.45 -2.76 8.34
CA TYR A 222 -8.66 -1.77 9.38
C TYR A 222 -7.31 -1.33 9.96
N TYR A 223 -7.24 -0.07 10.40
CA TYR A 223 -6.22 0.47 11.32
C TYR A 223 -6.93 0.77 12.65
N GLY A 224 -6.69 -0.06 13.67
CA GLY A 224 -7.51 -0.06 14.87
C GLY A 224 -9.00 -0.28 14.52
N PRO A 225 -9.94 0.57 14.98
CA PRO A 225 -11.37 0.44 14.65
C PRO A 225 -11.75 1.12 13.32
N MET A 226 -10.81 1.72 12.60
CA MET A 226 -11.07 2.54 11.41
C MET A 226 -10.77 1.79 10.12
N LYS A 227 -11.65 1.90 9.12
CA LYS A 227 -11.50 1.23 7.83
C LYS A 227 -10.50 1.97 6.94
N ILE A 228 -9.50 1.24 6.42
CA ILE A 228 -8.47 1.79 5.52
C ILE A 228 -8.49 1.22 4.11
N ALA A 229 -8.99 -0.01 3.92
CA ALA A 229 -9.14 -0.61 2.60
C ALA A 229 -10.39 -1.47 2.48
N GLY A 230 -10.92 -1.58 1.26
CA GLY A 230 -11.99 -2.50 0.88
C GLY A 230 -11.55 -3.36 -0.30
N LEU A 231 -11.91 -4.65 -0.24
CA LEU A 231 -11.45 -5.66 -1.18
C LEU A 231 -12.66 -6.33 -1.85
N LEU A 232 -12.50 -6.62 -3.14
CA LEU A 232 -13.41 -7.41 -3.96
C LEU A 232 -12.58 -8.45 -4.72
N ILE A 233 -13.09 -9.66 -4.80
CA ILE A 233 -12.48 -10.74 -5.56
C ILE A 233 -13.57 -11.59 -6.21
N GLU A 234 -13.41 -11.83 -7.49
CA GLU A 234 -14.22 -12.72 -8.33
C GLU A 234 -13.30 -13.84 -8.80
N THR A 235 -13.80 -15.08 -8.83
CA THR A 235 -13.04 -16.25 -9.24
C THR A 235 -13.66 -16.85 -10.51
N GLN A 236 -12.82 -17.27 -11.44
CA GLN A 236 -13.21 -18.09 -12.57
C GLN A 236 -12.86 -19.55 -12.29
N ILE A 237 -13.82 -20.44 -12.49
CA ILE A 237 -13.69 -21.87 -12.18
C ILE A 237 -13.76 -22.67 -13.48
N CYS A 238 -12.87 -23.65 -13.62
CA CYS A 238 -12.90 -24.64 -14.69
C CYS A 238 -12.81 -26.05 -14.06
N GLY A 239 -13.87 -26.84 -14.21
CA GLY A 239 -13.98 -28.12 -13.51
C GLY A 239 -14.06 -27.93 -11.99
N SER A 240 -13.14 -28.55 -11.25
CA SER A 240 -13.06 -28.45 -9.79
C SER A 240 -12.05 -27.40 -9.30
N GLU A 241 -11.41 -26.65 -10.19
CA GLU A 241 -10.30 -25.74 -9.86
C GLU A 241 -10.64 -24.29 -10.20
N VAL A 242 -10.14 -23.36 -9.38
CA VAL A 242 -10.09 -21.94 -9.72
C VAL A 242 -8.93 -21.71 -10.67
N THR A 243 -9.19 -21.11 -11.82
CA THR A 243 -8.20 -20.87 -12.88
C THR A 243 -7.72 -19.43 -12.94
N GLU A 244 -8.56 -18.49 -12.52
CA GLU A 244 -8.27 -17.06 -12.58
C GLU A 244 -8.99 -16.31 -11.45
N VAL A 245 -8.39 -15.21 -11.03
CA VAL A 245 -9.04 -14.22 -10.18
C VAL A 245 -9.11 -12.87 -10.86
N LEU A 246 -10.20 -12.16 -10.60
CA LEU A 246 -10.37 -10.75 -10.90
C LEU A 246 -10.57 -10.00 -9.58
N VAL A 247 -9.67 -9.07 -9.30
CA VAL A 247 -9.56 -8.39 -8.01
C VAL A 247 -9.85 -6.91 -8.18
N GLY A 248 -10.56 -6.30 -7.23
CA GLY A 248 -10.73 -4.86 -7.08
C GLY A 248 -10.38 -4.41 -5.68
N VAL A 249 -9.51 -3.41 -5.55
CA VAL A 249 -9.01 -2.93 -4.27
C VAL A 249 -9.04 -1.40 -4.24
N GLY A 250 -9.68 -0.86 -3.21
CA GLY A 250 -9.59 0.55 -2.83
C GLY A 250 -8.81 0.68 -1.52
N ILE A 251 -7.77 1.51 -1.51
CA ILE A 251 -6.99 1.83 -0.31
C ILE A 251 -6.96 3.33 -0.09
N ASN A 252 -7.34 3.76 1.11
CA ASN A 252 -7.24 5.14 1.54
C ASN A 252 -5.77 5.48 1.83
N VAL A 253 -5.11 6.24 0.94
CA VAL A 253 -3.67 6.53 1.07
C VAL A 253 -3.46 7.95 1.55
N ASN A 254 -3.74 8.95 0.72
CA ASN A 254 -3.47 10.36 1.01
C ASN A 254 -4.74 11.19 1.23
N GLN A 255 -5.91 10.54 1.35
CA GLN A 255 -7.16 11.25 1.54
C GLN A 255 -7.25 11.94 2.90
N ARG A 256 -7.51 13.25 2.89
CA ARG A 256 -7.49 14.09 4.11
C ARG A 256 -8.86 14.20 4.74
N GLU A 257 -9.90 14.30 3.92
CA GLU A 257 -11.28 14.49 4.35
C GLU A 257 -12.13 13.38 3.76
N PHE A 258 -13.11 12.91 4.53
CA PHE A 258 -14.06 11.87 4.13
C PHE A 258 -15.46 12.39 4.41
N TYR A 259 -16.34 12.26 3.44
CA TYR A 259 -17.67 12.88 3.46
C TYR A 259 -18.82 11.87 3.36
N SER A 260 -18.52 10.61 3.02
CA SER A 260 -19.52 9.55 2.90
C SER A 260 -19.96 8.99 4.24
N ASP A 261 -21.05 8.23 4.20
CA ASP A 261 -21.59 7.45 5.32
C ASP A 261 -20.75 6.18 5.61
N ALA A 262 -19.55 6.05 5.04
CA ALA A 262 -18.68 4.92 5.32
C ALA A 262 -18.31 4.91 6.81
N PRO A 263 -18.32 3.74 7.47
CA PRO A 263 -18.04 3.68 8.90
C PRO A 263 -16.55 3.91 9.16
N ASN A 264 -16.24 5.03 9.81
CA ASN A 264 -14.92 5.39 10.35
C ASN A 264 -13.75 5.25 9.36
N PRO A 265 -13.75 5.95 8.20
CA PRO A 265 -12.66 5.85 7.25
C PRO A 265 -11.38 6.54 7.76
N ILE A 266 -10.23 5.92 7.52
CA ILE A 266 -8.91 6.51 7.76
C ILE A 266 -8.01 6.31 6.53
N SER A 267 -7.05 7.21 6.33
CA SER A 267 -6.01 7.11 5.33
C SER A 267 -4.61 6.94 5.94
N LEU A 268 -3.67 6.42 5.17
CA LEU A 268 -2.26 6.37 5.59
C LEU A 268 -1.67 7.76 5.89
N TYR A 269 -2.15 8.82 5.25
CA TYR A 269 -1.76 10.20 5.57
C TYR A 269 -2.13 10.55 7.01
N LYS A 270 -3.35 10.24 7.45
CA LYS A 270 -3.78 10.46 8.84
C LYS A 270 -2.99 9.59 9.82
N VAL A 271 -2.57 8.39 9.43
CA VAL A 271 -1.73 7.50 10.25
C VAL A 271 -0.29 8.01 10.37
N LYS A 272 0.30 8.53 9.29
CA LYS A 272 1.73 8.91 9.23
C LYS A 272 2.01 10.40 9.44
N GLY A 273 1.01 11.26 9.31
CA GLY A 273 1.17 12.71 9.32
C GLY A 273 1.81 13.31 8.05
N ARG A 274 2.10 12.49 7.03
CA ARG A 274 2.73 12.89 5.76
C ARG A 274 2.21 12.06 4.60
N GLU A 275 2.42 12.55 3.37
CA GLU A 275 2.05 11.80 2.16
C GLU A 275 2.80 10.47 2.09
N VAL A 276 2.08 9.45 1.60
CA VAL A 276 2.61 8.12 1.33
C VAL A 276 2.60 7.88 -0.16
N ASP A 277 3.69 7.31 -0.66
CA ASP A 277 3.78 6.90 -2.07
C ASP A 277 2.85 5.71 -2.36
N ARG A 278 1.84 5.97 -3.20
CA ARG A 278 0.88 4.96 -3.67
C ARG A 278 1.56 3.84 -4.46
N SER A 279 2.63 4.15 -5.19
CA SER A 279 3.37 3.18 -6.00
C SER A 279 4.13 2.18 -5.13
N ALA A 280 4.71 2.65 -4.02
CA ALA A 280 5.31 1.78 -3.00
C ALA A 280 4.27 0.85 -2.36
N VAL A 281 3.09 1.36 -2.01
CA VAL A 281 2.01 0.54 -1.42
C VAL A 281 1.59 -0.57 -2.38
N LEU A 282 1.34 -0.22 -3.66
CA LEU A 282 0.94 -1.20 -4.66
C LEU A 282 2.01 -2.27 -4.89
N ARG A 283 3.29 -1.86 -5.01
CA ARG A 283 4.41 -2.80 -5.19
C ARG A 283 4.50 -3.80 -4.04
N ASN A 284 4.48 -3.32 -2.79
CA ASN A 284 4.54 -4.18 -1.62
C ASN A 284 3.39 -5.18 -1.59
N LEU A 285 2.19 -4.73 -2.01
CA LEU A 285 1.01 -5.58 -2.12
C LEU A 285 1.17 -6.64 -3.21
N LEU A 286 1.61 -6.27 -4.41
CA LEU A 286 1.80 -7.22 -5.52
C LEU A 286 2.89 -8.25 -5.21
N GLN A 287 3.98 -7.84 -4.57
CA GLN A 287 5.02 -8.77 -4.09
C GLN A 287 4.47 -9.76 -3.06
N ALA A 288 3.68 -9.26 -2.09
CA ALA A 288 3.01 -10.10 -1.12
C ALA A 288 1.99 -11.04 -1.77
N TRP A 289 1.25 -10.57 -2.78
CA TRP A 289 0.29 -11.37 -3.53
C TRP A 289 0.97 -12.53 -4.26
N VAL A 290 2.03 -12.26 -5.01
CA VAL A 290 2.82 -13.30 -5.70
C VAL A 290 3.35 -14.33 -4.70
N LYS A 291 3.90 -13.87 -3.56
CA LYS A 291 4.38 -14.77 -2.52
C LYS A 291 3.27 -15.66 -1.94
N ASN A 292 2.14 -15.06 -1.57
CA ASN A 292 1.04 -15.79 -0.92
C ASN A 292 0.35 -16.77 -1.88
N THR A 293 0.13 -16.37 -3.14
CA THR A 293 -0.40 -17.28 -4.17
C THR A 293 0.57 -18.38 -4.55
N SER A 294 1.88 -18.14 -4.51
CA SER A 294 2.88 -19.19 -4.71
C SER A 294 2.85 -20.25 -3.60
N LEU A 295 2.53 -19.86 -2.36
CA LEU A 295 2.31 -20.81 -1.27
C LEU A 295 1.08 -21.67 -1.53
N LEU A 296 -0.04 -21.07 -1.93
CA LEU A 296 -1.26 -21.81 -2.30
C LEU A 296 -0.97 -22.81 -3.43
N ALA A 297 -0.30 -22.39 -4.50
CA ALA A 297 0.07 -23.25 -5.62
C ALA A 297 1.01 -24.40 -5.22
N SER A 298 1.75 -24.25 -4.12
CA SER A 298 2.63 -25.29 -3.55
C SER A 298 1.94 -26.18 -2.52
N GLY A 299 0.62 -26.08 -2.36
CA GLY A 299 -0.16 -26.87 -1.39
C GLY A 299 0.02 -26.44 0.07
N LYS A 300 0.47 -25.21 0.31
CA LYS A 300 0.80 -24.67 1.65
C LYS A 300 -0.29 -23.71 2.15
N ALA A 301 -1.55 -24.11 2.02
CA ALA A 301 -2.71 -23.27 2.37
C ALA A 301 -2.77 -22.94 3.87
N GLU A 302 -2.33 -23.86 4.72
CA GLU A 302 -2.29 -23.71 6.17
C GLU A 302 -1.49 -22.47 6.62
N PHE A 303 -0.43 -22.11 5.89
CA PHE A 303 0.35 -20.90 6.20
C PHE A 303 -0.42 -19.61 5.90
N ILE A 304 -1.28 -19.62 4.88
CA ILE A 304 -2.13 -18.48 4.55
C ILE A 304 -3.24 -18.35 5.58
N GLN A 305 -3.91 -19.46 5.91
CA GLN A 305 -5.00 -19.50 6.88
C GLN A 305 -4.53 -19.07 8.27
N GLU A 306 -3.40 -19.60 8.76
CA GLU A 306 -2.84 -19.21 10.06
C GLU A 306 -2.46 -17.73 10.08
N ALA A 307 -1.76 -17.24 9.05
CA ALA A 307 -1.37 -15.84 8.98
C ALA A 307 -2.57 -14.89 8.85
N TYR A 308 -3.61 -15.29 8.11
CA TYR A 308 -4.88 -14.58 8.02
C TYR A 308 -5.57 -14.53 9.38
N TYR A 309 -5.72 -15.69 10.04
CA TYR A 309 -6.34 -15.81 11.35
C TYR A 309 -5.65 -14.90 12.37
N GLN A 310 -4.31 -14.93 12.45
CA GLN A 310 -3.53 -14.08 13.37
C GLN A 310 -3.74 -12.57 13.14
N LYS A 311 -4.11 -12.17 11.92
CA LYS A 311 -4.37 -10.78 11.55
C LYS A 311 -5.82 -10.36 11.70
N LEU A 312 -6.74 -11.24 12.10
CA LEU A 312 -8.15 -10.89 12.26
C LEU A 312 -8.36 -9.77 13.29
N TYR A 313 -9.16 -8.79 12.88
CA TYR A 313 -9.69 -7.75 13.76
C TYR A 313 -10.59 -8.40 14.80
N ARG A 314 -10.41 -8.05 16.07
CA ARG A 314 -11.15 -8.66 17.21
C ARG A 314 -10.99 -10.18 17.32
N ARG A 315 -9.85 -10.74 16.86
CA ARG A 315 -9.51 -12.17 16.98
C ARG A 315 -9.61 -12.69 18.42
N GLN A 316 -9.16 -11.89 19.39
CA GLN A 316 -9.13 -12.28 20.80
C GLN A 316 -10.20 -11.55 21.61
N GLY A 317 -10.81 -12.26 22.55
CA GLY A 317 -11.80 -11.73 23.47
C GLY A 317 -13.23 -11.77 22.91
N PHE A 318 -14.19 -11.50 23.80
CA PHE A 318 -15.60 -11.42 23.46
C PHE A 318 -15.97 -9.99 23.03
N HIS A 319 -16.56 -9.86 21.86
CA HIS A 319 -16.97 -8.58 21.27
C HIS A 319 -18.45 -8.60 20.89
N PRO A 320 -19.12 -7.44 20.81
CA PRO A 320 -20.53 -7.38 20.45
C PRO A 320 -20.73 -7.56 18.94
N TYR A 321 -21.71 -8.42 18.61
CA TYR A 321 -22.17 -8.71 17.26
C TYR A 321 -23.69 -8.64 17.21
N ARG A 322 -24.23 -8.50 16.00
CA ARG A 322 -25.67 -8.58 15.74
C ARG A 322 -25.96 -9.53 14.58
N ASP A 323 -26.85 -10.48 14.80
CA ASP A 323 -27.42 -11.37 13.78
C ASP A 323 -28.93 -11.12 13.66
N ALA A 324 -29.64 -11.99 12.94
CA ALA A 324 -31.10 -11.89 12.78
C ALA A 324 -31.89 -12.14 14.09
N GLN A 325 -31.26 -12.73 15.11
CA GLN A 325 -31.85 -13.05 16.41
C GLN A 325 -31.58 -11.96 17.46
N GLY A 326 -30.66 -11.04 17.20
CA GLY A 326 -30.40 -9.86 18.02
C GLY A 326 -28.92 -9.66 18.31
N GLU A 327 -28.64 -8.91 19.39
CA GLU A 327 -27.27 -8.61 19.80
C GLU A 327 -26.73 -9.68 20.76
N PHE A 328 -25.46 -10.04 20.59
CA PHE A 328 -24.79 -11.03 21.43
C PHE A 328 -23.29 -10.74 21.52
N HIS A 329 -22.61 -11.35 22.50
CA HIS A 329 -21.16 -11.29 22.62
C HIS A 329 -20.55 -12.64 22.25
N ALA A 330 -19.52 -12.61 21.41
CA ALA A 330 -18.81 -13.80 20.98
C ALA A 330 -17.34 -13.50 20.69
N GLU A 331 -16.52 -14.53 20.65
CA GLU A 331 -15.17 -14.47 20.10
C GLU A 331 -15.13 -15.13 18.73
N ILE A 332 -14.12 -14.79 17.92
CA ILE A 332 -13.89 -15.47 16.64
C ILE A 332 -13.27 -16.84 16.93
N TYR A 333 -14.05 -17.90 16.70
CA TYR A 333 -13.62 -19.27 16.90
C TYR A 333 -12.80 -19.76 15.71
N ASP A 334 -13.29 -19.58 14.49
CA ASP A 334 -12.65 -20.06 13.27
C ASP A 334 -13.18 -19.34 12.01
N VAL A 335 -12.48 -19.48 10.89
CA VAL A 335 -12.97 -19.12 9.55
C VAL A 335 -12.83 -20.35 8.67
N ARG A 336 -13.96 -20.91 8.24
CA ARG A 336 -13.97 -22.13 7.45
C ARG A 336 -13.44 -21.90 6.02
N PRO A 337 -12.93 -22.96 5.36
CA PRO A 337 -12.39 -22.82 3.99
C PRO A 337 -13.39 -22.42 2.91
N ASP A 338 -14.70 -22.55 3.18
CA ASP A 338 -15.79 -22.04 2.34
C ASP A 338 -16.13 -20.56 2.63
N GLY A 339 -15.42 -19.94 3.57
CA GLY A 339 -15.53 -18.55 3.94
C GLY A 339 -16.45 -18.26 5.13
N GLN A 340 -17.08 -19.25 5.75
CA GLN A 340 -17.97 -19.01 6.88
C GLN A 340 -17.21 -18.58 8.15
N LEU A 341 -17.66 -17.52 8.80
CA LEU A 341 -17.15 -17.08 10.09
C LEU A 341 -17.84 -17.84 11.22
N LEU A 342 -17.07 -18.46 12.11
CA LEU A 342 -17.55 -19.15 13.29
C LEU A 342 -17.34 -18.27 14.51
N LEU A 343 -18.42 -17.97 15.22
CA LEU A 343 -18.41 -17.20 16.45
C LEU A 343 -18.82 -18.10 17.62
N ARG A 344 -18.03 -18.07 18.70
CA ARG A 344 -18.34 -18.81 19.94
C ARG A 344 -18.80 -17.84 21.02
N ASP A 345 -20.01 -18.06 21.54
CA ASP A 345 -20.56 -17.24 22.64
C ASP A 345 -20.03 -17.67 24.02
N ILE A 346 -20.36 -16.89 25.05
CA ILE A 346 -19.93 -17.14 26.44
C ILE A 346 -20.41 -18.51 26.95
N GLY A 347 -21.56 -18.98 26.45
CA GLY A 347 -22.13 -20.29 26.73
C GLY A 347 -21.50 -21.45 25.94
N GLN A 348 -20.41 -21.20 25.20
CA GLN A 348 -19.72 -22.15 24.33
C GLN A 348 -20.52 -22.60 23.10
N ASN A 349 -21.64 -21.96 22.78
CA ASN A 349 -22.38 -22.27 21.55
C ASN A 349 -21.64 -21.66 20.35
N ILE A 350 -21.47 -22.45 19.30
CA ILE A 350 -20.85 -22.01 18.06
C ILE A 350 -21.94 -21.69 17.04
N ARG A 351 -21.91 -20.47 16.51
CA ARG A 351 -22.77 -20.00 15.41
C ARG A 351 -21.91 -19.78 14.17
N SER A 352 -22.48 -20.03 13.00
CA SER A 352 -21.78 -19.89 11.72
C SER A 352 -22.50 -18.88 10.84
N TYR A 353 -21.73 -18.05 10.16
CA TYR A 353 -22.25 -16.96 9.34
C TYR A 353 -21.57 -16.91 7.96
N TYR A 354 -22.37 -16.81 6.91
CA TYR A 354 -21.95 -16.35 5.59
C TYR A 354 -21.88 -14.81 5.55
N PHE A 355 -21.39 -14.27 4.44
CA PHE A 355 -21.15 -12.84 4.28
C PHE A 355 -22.39 -11.99 4.57
N LYS A 356 -22.20 -10.98 5.43
CA LYS A 356 -23.23 -10.03 5.89
C LYS A 356 -24.42 -10.67 6.66
N GLU A 357 -24.31 -11.92 7.12
CA GLU A 357 -25.29 -12.50 8.06
C GLU A 357 -25.05 -12.07 9.51
N VAL A 358 -23.88 -11.50 9.80
CA VAL A 358 -23.51 -10.94 11.10
C VAL A 358 -22.86 -9.58 10.93
N GLU A 359 -23.19 -8.66 11.83
CA GLU A 359 -22.65 -7.31 11.91
C GLU A 359 -21.76 -7.17 13.15
N TYR A 360 -20.66 -6.43 12.99
CA TYR A 360 -19.77 -6.06 14.09
C TYR A 360 -20.27 -4.75 14.70
N LEU A 361 -20.66 -4.76 15.97
CA LEU A 361 -21.11 -3.55 16.68
C LEU A 361 -19.92 -2.78 17.26
N GLN A 362 -20.05 -1.47 17.46
CA GLN A 362 -18.98 -0.63 18.01
C GLN A 362 -18.75 -0.94 19.49
#